data_AF-A0A2V9B8T6-F1
#
_entry.id   AF-A0A2V9B8T6-F1
#
_cell.length_a   1.000
_cell.length_b   1.000
_cell.length_c   1.000
_cell.angle_alpha   90.00
_cell.angle_beta   90.00
_cell.angle_gamma   90.00
#
_symmetry.space_group_name_H-M   'P 1'
#
loop_
_entity.id
_entity.type
_entity.pdbx_description
1 polymer ?
#
loop_
_entity_poly.entity_id
_entity_poly.type
_entity_poly.pdbx_seq_one_letter_code
_entity_poly.pdbx_strand_id
1 'polypeptide(L)'
;MATMTRPVPNAAVFVGGRKQHGTATAPQQKVLGVHTGHNSAAALVEDGVLKMAIQEERLTRIKNQGGFPTKAMQEIIAASGQDHQFGAGFHLALGGKNLSECYWRREDILRSAGSGAPSLTGRVKNAARKNETVSEWINRQKWAGL
;
A
#
# COMPACT_ATOMS: atom_id res chain seq x y z
N MET A 1 25.30 6.25 -23.04
CA MET A 1 25.38 5.40 -21.83
C MET A 1 25.67 6.30 -20.64
N ALA A 2 24.66 6.64 -19.85
CA ALA A 2 24.84 7.37 -18.59
C ALA A 2 23.89 6.73 -17.57
N THR A 3 24.43 5.82 -16.77
CA THR A 3 23.70 5.16 -15.69
C THR A 3 23.59 6.17 -14.55
N MET A 4 22.45 6.86 -14.46
CA MET A 4 22.12 7.68 -13.30
C MET A 4 21.84 6.75 -12.11
N THR A 5 22.88 6.31 -11.41
CA THR A 5 22.76 5.76 -10.06
C THR A 5 22.50 6.91 -9.11
N ARG A 6 21.25 7.36 -9.05
CA ARG A 6 20.82 8.20 -7.93
C ARG A 6 20.82 7.29 -6.70
N PRO A 7 21.65 7.55 -5.68
CA PRO A 7 21.61 6.76 -4.46
C PRO A 7 20.17 6.86 -3.92
N VAL A 8 19.53 5.71 -3.75
CA VAL A 8 18.27 5.64 -3.02
C VAL A 8 18.62 6.16 -1.63
N PRO A 9 18.08 7.32 -1.19
CA PRO A 9 18.32 7.76 0.18
C PRO A 9 17.90 6.59 1.05
N ASN A 10 18.78 6.15 1.96
CA ASN A 10 18.48 5.12 2.94
C ASN A 10 17.09 5.44 3.47
N ALA A 11 16.09 4.70 2.96
CA ALA A 11 14.75 4.82 3.45
C ALA A 11 14.93 4.37 4.88
N ALA A 12 14.91 5.31 5.82
CA ALA A 12 14.87 4.99 7.22
C ALA A 12 13.67 4.07 7.34
N VAL A 13 13.94 2.77 7.40
CA VAL A 13 12.96 1.79 7.81
C VAL A 13 12.68 2.25 9.23
N PHE A 14 11.62 3.04 9.38
CA PHE A 14 11.11 3.40 10.67
C PHE A 14 10.64 2.07 11.26
N VAL A 15 11.57 1.40 11.95
CA VAL A 15 11.28 0.25 12.80
C VAL A 15 10.12 0.70 13.65
N GLY A 16 9.00 -0.02 13.55
CA GLY A 16 7.75 0.29 14.25
C GLY A 16 8.01 0.49 15.74
N GLY A 17 8.30 1.74 16.10
CA GLY A 17 8.71 2.16 17.41
C GLY A 17 7.99 3.47 17.64
N ARG A 18 7.16 3.49 18.70
CA ARG A 18 6.58 4.73 19.21
C ARG A 18 7.71 5.74 19.33
N LYS A 19 7.65 6.85 18.57
CA LYS A 19 8.44 8.02 18.95
C LYS A 19 7.97 8.40 20.35
N GLN A 20 8.90 8.39 21.32
CA GLN A 20 8.64 9.07 22.57
C GLN A 20 8.43 10.55 22.22
N HIS A 21 7.40 11.17 22.80
CA HIS A 21 7.14 12.60 22.66
C HIS A 21 8.31 13.38 23.30
N GLY A 22 9.41 13.50 22.55
CA GLY A 22 10.49 14.42 22.85
C GLY A 22 10.05 15.81 22.47
N THR A 23 10.18 16.74 23.41
CA THR A 23 9.93 18.17 23.32
C THR A 23 10.91 18.86 22.35
N ALA A 24 10.85 18.52 21.07
CA ALA A 24 11.63 19.18 20.03
C ALA A 24 10.73 19.51 18.84
N THR A 25 10.82 20.77 18.41
CA THR A 25 10.10 21.51 17.37
C THR A 25 10.35 20.96 15.96
N ALA A 26 10.33 19.64 15.77
CA ALA A 26 10.38 19.03 14.44
C ALA A 26 8.98 19.16 13.79
N PRO A 27 8.90 19.40 12.47
CA PRO A 27 7.62 19.45 11.78
C PRO A 27 6.92 18.10 11.93
N GLN A 28 5.67 18.15 12.37
CA GLN A 28 4.80 17.00 12.57
C GLN A 28 4.83 16.13 11.30
N GLN A 29 5.31 14.90 11.41
CA GLN A 29 5.51 14.02 10.26
C GLN A 29 4.18 13.34 9.94
N LYS A 30 3.67 13.56 8.73
CA LYS A 30 2.39 13.01 8.30
C LYS A 30 2.61 12.15 7.07
N VAL A 31 2.04 10.95 7.10
CA VAL A 31 2.12 10.00 5.99
C VAL A 31 0.70 9.61 5.60
N LEU A 32 0.31 9.97 4.38
CA LEU A 32 -0.91 9.47 3.74
C LEU A 32 -0.55 8.22 2.95
N GLY A 33 -0.95 7.06 3.45
CA GLY A 33 -0.89 5.79 2.76
C GLY A 33 -2.06 5.63 1.79
N VAL A 34 -1.78 5.28 0.54
CA VAL A 34 -2.79 5.05 -0.51
C VAL A 34 -2.57 3.67 -1.13
N HIS A 35 -3.63 2.88 -1.17
CA HIS A 35 -3.65 1.59 -1.84
C HIS A 35 -4.71 1.58 -2.94
N THR A 36 -4.29 1.28 -4.17
CA THR A 36 -5.15 1.31 -5.37
C THR A 36 -5.51 -0.07 -5.93
N GLY A 37 -5.11 -1.15 -5.24
CA GLY A 37 -5.33 -2.52 -5.67
C GLY A 37 -6.72 -3.06 -5.34
N HIS A 38 -6.83 -4.37 -5.09
CA HIS A 38 -8.03 -4.95 -4.52
C HIS A 38 -8.30 -4.35 -3.14
N ASN A 39 -9.55 -3.98 -2.85
CA ASN A 39 -9.92 -3.30 -1.61
C ASN A 39 -9.17 -1.96 -1.45
N SER A 40 -9.42 -1.07 -2.39
CA SER A 40 -8.94 0.32 -2.38
C SER A 40 -9.15 0.97 -1.01
N ALA A 41 -8.09 1.61 -0.50
CA ALA A 41 -8.08 2.15 0.86
C ALA A 41 -7.06 3.27 1.02
N ALA A 42 -7.29 4.12 2.02
CA ALA A 42 -6.35 5.15 2.44
C ALA A 42 -6.16 5.12 3.96
N ALA A 43 -5.01 5.58 4.43
CA ALA A 43 -4.69 5.69 5.85
C ALA A 43 -3.81 6.91 6.13
N LEU A 44 -4.06 7.59 7.25
CA LEU A 44 -3.24 8.69 7.75
C LEU A 44 -2.50 8.28 9.01
N VAL A 45 -1.19 8.43 8.98
CA VAL A 45 -0.30 8.24 10.13
C VAL A 45 0.35 9.57 10.45
N GLU A 46 0.28 9.98 11.72
CA GLU A 46 0.93 11.19 12.22
C GLU A 46 1.92 10.80 13.32
N ASP A 47 3.20 11.15 13.15
CA ASP A 47 4.30 10.83 14.08
C ASP A 47 4.37 9.35 14.50
N GLY A 48 4.04 8.45 13.59
CA GLY A 48 4.01 7.00 13.81
C GLY A 48 2.73 6.48 14.49
N VAL A 49 1.74 7.34 14.72
CA VAL A 49 0.42 6.97 15.25
C VAL A 49 -0.60 6.92 14.13
N LEU A 50 -1.27 5.78 13.96
CA LEU A 50 -2.39 5.65 13.02
C LEU A 50 -3.57 6.50 13.51
N LYS A 51 -3.92 7.54 12.75
CA LYS A 51 -5.05 8.43 13.05
C LYS A 51 -6.33 7.95 12.41
N MET A 52 -6.25 7.54 11.15
CA MET A 52 -7.40 7.07 10.39
C MET A 52 -6.98 6.04 9.36
N ALA A 53 -7.82 5.03 9.15
CA ALA A 53 -7.71 4.11 8.03
C ALA A 53 -9.12 3.77 7.57
N ILE A 54 -9.40 3.99 6.29
CA ILE A 54 -10.72 3.74 5.73
C ILE A 54 -10.60 3.08 4.36
N GLN A 55 -11.45 2.08 4.13
CA GLN A 55 -11.58 1.42 2.86
C GLN A 55 -12.67 2.10 2.04
N GLU A 56 -12.42 2.28 0.75
CA GLU A 56 -13.33 2.90 -0.20
C GLU A 56 -14.69 2.20 -0.22
N GLU A 57 -14.72 0.87 -0.06
CA GLU A 57 -15.96 0.07 -0.03
C GLU A 57 -16.95 0.50 1.06
N ARG A 58 -16.48 1.11 2.17
CA ARG A 58 -17.37 1.59 3.24
C ARG A 58 -18.14 2.84 2.81
N LEU A 59 -17.52 3.68 1.99
CA LEU A 59 -18.05 4.96 1.51
C LEU A 59 -18.81 4.82 0.19
N THR A 60 -18.41 3.86 -0.65
CA THR A 60 -19.09 3.58 -1.92
C THR A 60 -20.17 2.51 -1.80
N ARG A 61 -20.13 1.69 -0.74
CA ARG A 61 -20.98 0.50 -0.54
C ARG A 61 -20.81 -0.53 -1.66
N ILE A 62 -19.75 -0.42 -2.47
CA ILE A 62 -19.36 -1.40 -3.49
C ILE A 62 -18.34 -2.33 -2.87
N LYS A 63 -18.74 -3.58 -2.63
CA LYS A 63 -17.88 -4.56 -1.96
C LYS A 63 -16.61 -4.82 -2.76
N ASN A 64 -15.47 -4.84 -2.06
CA ASN A 64 -14.16 -5.14 -2.61
C ASN A 64 -13.76 -4.25 -3.79
N GLN A 65 -14.25 -3.01 -3.81
CA GLN A 65 -13.89 -2.05 -4.84
C GLN A 65 -12.37 -1.87 -4.88
N GLY A 66 -11.79 -2.03 -6.07
CA GLY A 66 -10.44 -1.61 -6.39
C GLY A 66 -10.39 -0.26 -7.10
N GLY A 67 -9.17 0.20 -7.40
CA GLY A 67 -8.92 1.47 -8.05
C GLY A 67 -8.55 2.57 -7.06
N PHE A 68 -8.66 3.83 -7.49
CA PHE A 68 -8.20 4.97 -6.67
C PHE A 68 -9.16 5.29 -5.51
N PRO A 69 -8.68 5.40 -4.25
CA PRO A 69 -9.51 5.60 -3.06
C PRO A 69 -9.95 7.06 -2.88
N THR A 70 -10.72 7.60 -3.84
CA THR A 70 -11.09 9.02 -3.84
C THR A 70 -11.89 9.41 -2.60
N LYS A 71 -12.95 8.67 -2.26
CA LYS A 71 -13.80 9.03 -1.12
C LYS A 71 -13.06 8.82 0.20
N ALA A 72 -12.27 7.76 0.30
CA ALA A 72 -11.49 7.44 1.48
C ALA A 72 -10.45 8.54 1.78
N MET A 73 -9.78 9.08 0.77
CA MET A 73 -8.89 10.22 0.95
C MET A 73 -9.64 11.49 1.34
N GLN A 74 -10.77 11.77 0.70
CA GLN A 74 -11.60 12.94 1.03
C GLN A 74 -12.06 12.91 2.49
N GLU A 75 -12.51 11.74 2.97
CA GLU A 75 -12.93 11.55 4.35
C GLU A 75 -11.78 11.78 5.34
N ILE A 76 -10.60 11.24 5.04
CA ILE A 76 -9.39 11.44 5.86
C ILE A 76 -9.01 12.93 5.92
N ILE A 77 -9.02 13.61 4.78
CA ILE A 77 -8.69 15.04 4.72
C ILE A 77 -9.70 15.87 5.51
N ALA A 78 -11.00 15.60 5.31
CA ALA A 78 -12.07 16.27 6.04
C ALA A 78 -11.96 16.07 7.55
N ALA A 79 -11.72 14.84 7.99
CA ALA A 79 -11.62 14.50 9.42
C ALA A 79 -10.32 14.97 10.08
N SER A 80 -9.23 15.14 9.31
CA SER A 80 -7.95 15.62 9.83
C SER A 80 -7.85 17.15 9.91
N GLY A 81 -8.89 17.88 9.49
CA GLY A 81 -8.95 19.34 9.53
C GLY A 81 -7.79 20.00 8.80
N GLN A 82 -7.19 19.31 7.81
CA GLN A 82 -6.06 19.84 7.08
C GLN A 82 -6.56 20.82 6.02
N ASP A 83 -6.12 22.07 6.10
CA ASP A 83 -6.02 22.90 4.90
C ASP A 83 -5.13 22.15 3.91
N HIS A 84 -5.44 22.21 2.61
CA HIS A 84 -4.82 21.45 1.52
C HIS A 84 -3.31 21.73 1.29
N GLN A 85 -2.59 22.23 2.29
CA GLN A 85 -1.19 22.55 2.25
C GLN A 85 -0.36 21.27 2.39
N PHE A 86 0.14 20.80 1.25
CA PHE A 86 1.21 19.81 1.19
C PHE A 86 2.53 20.46 1.65
N GLY A 87 2.71 20.58 2.97
CA GLY A 87 3.93 21.11 3.57
C GLY A 87 5.10 20.11 3.54
N ALA A 88 6.29 20.56 3.93
CA ALA A 88 7.51 19.74 3.92
C ALA A 88 7.45 18.48 4.82
N GLY A 89 6.50 18.42 5.77
CA GLY A 89 6.27 17.25 6.64
C GLY A 89 5.21 16.27 6.13
N PHE A 90 4.63 16.51 4.95
CA PHE A 90 3.61 15.63 4.38
C PHE A 90 4.21 14.68 3.35
N HIS A 91 4.03 13.39 3.57
CA HIS A 91 4.51 12.32 2.69
C HIS A 91 3.34 11.51 2.17
N LEU A 92 3.38 11.16 0.89
CA LEU A 92 2.46 10.23 0.26
C LEU A 92 3.15 8.87 0.10
N ALA A 93 2.60 7.84 0.71
CA ALA A 93 3.08 6.47 0.60
C ALA A 93 2.14 5.66 -0.30
N LEU A 94 2.67 5.11 -1.40
CA LEU A 94 1.89 4.35 -2.35
C LEU A 94 2.13 2.85 -2.18
N GLY A 95 1.07 2.08 -1.96
CA GLY A 95 1.13 0.66 -1.64
C GLY A 95 1.39 -0.22 -2.87
N GLY A 96 2.66 -0.43 -3.19
CA GLY A 96 3.12 -1.42 -4.18
C GLY A 96 4.03 -0.85 -5.27
N LYS A 97 4.70 -1.73 -6.03
CA LYS A 97 5.53 -1.35 -7.19
C LYS A 97 4.71 -1.06 -8.45
N ASN A 98 3.48 -1.57 -8.52
CA ASN A 98 2.57 -1.44 -9.65
C ASN A 98 1.23 -0.89 -9.14
N LEU A 99 1.07 0.43 -9.23
CA LEU A 99 -0.21 1.10 -9.05
C LEU A 99 -0.97 0.99 -10.36
N SER A 100 -1.53 -0.18 -10.63
CA SER A 100 -2.39 -0.33 -11.78
C SER A 100 -3.75 0.29 -11.47
N GLU A 101 -4.30 1.07 -12.40
CA GLU A 101 -5.67 1.64 -12.40
C GLU A 101 -6.72 0.52 -12.57
N CYS A 102 -6.62 -0.53 -11.77
CA CYS A 102 -7.51 -1.66 -11.88
C CYS A 102 -8.72 -1.42 -11.01
N TYR A 103 -9.80 -1.00 -11.65
CA TYR A 103 -11.13 -1.01 -11.05
C TYR A 103 -11.64 -2.45 -10.98
N TRP A 104 -11.16 -3.20 -9.99
CA TRP A 104 -11.65 -4.54 -9.69
C TRP A 104 -12.97 -4.45 -8.95
N ARG A 105 -14.01 -5.16 -9.41
CA ARG A 105 -15.20 -5.44 -8.61
C ARG A 105 -15.11 -6.82 -7.97
N ARG A 106 -16.02 -7.09 -7.04
CA ARG A 106 -16.17 -8.42 -6.43
C ARG A 106 -16.28 -9.51 -7.50
N GLU A 107 -17.04 -9.28 -8.57
CA GLU A 107 -17.28 -10.25 -9.64
C GLU A 107 -15.99 -10.57 -10.40
N ASP A 108 -15.14 -9.57 -10.63
CA ASP A 108 -13.83 -9.76 -11.28
C ASP A 108 -12.86 -10.53 -10.37
N ILE A 109 -12.90 -10.25 -9.06
CA ILE A 109 -12.15 -11.00 -8.06
C ILE A 109 -12.65 -12.45 -8.00
N LEU A 110 -13.95 -12.70 -8.02
CA LEU A 110 -14.51 -14.05 -8.02
C LEU A 110 -14.19 -14.80 -9.32
N ARG A 111 -14.25 -14.10 -10.46
CA ARG A 111 -13.87 -14.65 -11.77
C ARG A 111 -12.40 -15.06 -11.79
N SER A 112 -11.51 -14.25 -11.22
CA SER A 112 -10.07 -14.54 -11.13
C SER A 112 -9.71 -15.52 -10.02
N ALA A 113 -10.43 -15.53 -8.90
CA ALA A 113 -10.20 -16.44 -7.78
C ALA A 113 -10.73 -17.86 -8.07
N GLY A 114 -11.86 -17.96 -8.75
CA GLY A 114 -12.45 -19.23 -9.20
C GLY A 114 -11.72 -19.85 -10.39
N SER A 115 -11.06 -19.03 -11.21
CA SER A 115 -10.08 -19.48 -12.19
C SER A 115 -8.71 -19.63 -11.51
N GLY A 116 -8.61 -20.56 -10.56
CA GLY A 116 -7.30 -20.96 -10.04
C GLY A 116 -6.39 -21.27 -11.23
N ALA A 117 -5.37 -20.44 -11.43
CA ALA A 117 -4.43 -20.49 -12.55
C ALA A 117 -4.97 -21.24 -13.79
N PRO A 118 -5.72 -20.59 -14.69
CA PRO A 118 -6.36 -21.29 -15.81
C PRO A 118 -5.36 -22.00 -16.73
N SER A 119 -4.08 -21.59 -16.67
CA SER A 119 -2.98 -22.25 -17.38
C SER A 119 -2.37 -23.39 -16.58
N LEU A 120 -1.98 -24.45 -17.28
CA LEU A 120 -1.18 -25.57 -16.76
C LEU A 120 0.03 -25.05 -15.96
N THR A 121 0.68 -24.01 -16.47
CA THR A 121 1.82 -23.32 -15.87
C THR A 121 1.48 -22.76 -14.49
N GLY A 122 0.32 -22.13 -14.31
CA GLY A 122 -0.02 -21.58 -13.01
C GLY A 122 -0.47 -22.66 -12.01
N ARG A 123 -1.03 -23.79 -12.47
CA ARG A 123 -1.28 -24.98 -11.61
C ARG A 123 0.03 -25.59 -11.12
N VAL A 124 1.00 -25.74 -12.01
CA VAL A 124 2.36 -26.19 -11.66
C VAL A 124 3.03 -25.20 -10.71
N LYS A 125 2.94 -23.90 -10.98
CA LYS A 125 3.43 -22.85 -10.08
C LYS A 125 2.78 -22.92 -8.70
N ASN A 126 1.47 -23.12 -8.62
CA ASN A 126 0.75 -23.26 -7.36
C ASN A 126 1.15 -24.53 -6.62
N ALA A 127 1.32 -25.65 -7.31
CA ALA A 127 1.81 -26.89 -6.71
C ALA A 127 3.25 -26.75 -6.20
N ALA A 128 4.14 -26.13 -6.99
CA ALA A 128 5.52 -25.85 -6.59
C ALA A 128 5.59 -24.92 -5.37
N ARG A 129 4.70 -23.93 -5.27
CA ARG A 129 4.58 -23.05 -4.09
C ARG A 129 4.07 -23.73 -2.83
N LYS A 130 3.45 -24.91 -2.92
CA LYS A 130 3.07 -25.69 -1.73
C LYS A 130 4.28 -26.32 -1.05
N ASN A 131 5.41 -26.46 -1.75
CA ASN A 131 6.66 -26.89 -1.15
C ASN A 131 7.32 -25.70 -0.43
N GLU A 132 7.62 -25.88 0.86
CA GLU A 132 8.21 -24.87 1.73
C GLU A 132 9.55 -24.34 1.20
N THR A 133 10.44 -25.22 0.75
CA THR A 133 11.77 -24.86 0.22
C THR A 133 11.67 -23.97 -1.03
N VAL A 134 10.73 -24.29 -1.93
CA VAL A 134 10.51 -23.51 -3.16
C VAL A 134 9.85 -22.17 -2.83
N SER A 135 8.88 -22.15 -1.93
CA SER A 135 8.23 -20.93 -1.47
C SER A 135 9.23 -19.98 -0.82
N GLU A 136 10.08 -20.49 0.07
CA GLU A 136 11.14 -19.72 0.70
C GLU A 136 12.16 -19.18 -0.31
N TRP A 137 12.59 -20.00 -1.28
CA TRP A 137 13.52 -19.55 -2.31
C TRP A 137 12.91 -18.42 -3.18
N ILE A 138 11.65 -18.56 -3.59
CA ILE A 138 10.93 -17.52 -4.33
C ILE A 138 10.80 -16.25 -3.49
N ASN A 139 10.48 -16.38 -2.19
CA ASN A 139 10.38 -15.23 -1.29
C ASN A 139 11.74 -14.56 -1.12
N ARG A 140 12.81 -15.31 -0.86
CA ARG A 140 14.18 -14.78 -0.79
C ARG A 140 14.53 -13.98 -2.06
N GLN A 141 14.29 -14.53 -3.25
CA GLN A 141 14.55 -13.83 -4.52
C GLN A 141 13.67 -12.59 -4.71
N LYS A 142 12.39 -12.65 -4.32
CA LYS A 142 11.45 -11.52 -4.45
C LYS A 142 11.80 -10.35 -3.54
N TRP A 143 12.36 -10.64 -2.36
CA TRP A 143 12.66 -9.64 -1.33
C TRP A 143 14.15 -9.29 -1.21
N ALA A 144 15.05 -9.96 -1.94
CA ALA A 144 16.50 -9.72 -1.88
C ALA A 144 16.98 -8.34 -2.38
N GLY A 145 16.08 -7.49 -2.89
CA GLY A 145 16.40 -6.15 -3.42
C GLY A 145 15.53 -5.04 -2.83
N LEU A 146 14.96 -5.25 -1.65
CA LEU A 146 14.33 -4.25 -0.80
C LEU A 146 15.20 -4.06 0.45
#